data_AF-A0A920ABN0-F1
#
_entry.id   AF-A0A920ABN0-F1
#
_cell.length_a   1.000
_cell.length_b   1.000
_cell.length_c   1.000
_cell.angle_alpha   90.00
_cell.angle_beta   90.00
_cell.angle_gamma   90.00
#
_symmetry.space_group_name_H-M   'P 1'
#
loop_
_entity.id
_entity.type
_entity.pdbx_description
1 polymer ?
#
loop_
_entity_poly.entity_id
_entity_poly.type
_entity_poly.pdbx_seq_one_letter_code
_entity_poly.pdbx_strand_id
1 'polypeptide(L)'
;MCGPTGIGFLYGKKNLLEKLPPLMGGGEMISDVTFEKTTYAELPHKFEAGTPNISGAIAFGYALDYINKIGLDNIYNYENELLNYATQSLKKLKVSKYMEILIIKHP
;
A
#
# COMPACT_ATOMS: atom_id res chain seq x y z
N MET A 1 7.93 -1.14 2.06
CA MET A 1 7.30 -0.80 3.36
C MET A 1 7.34 -2.01 4.27
N CYS A 2 7.66 -1.83 5.55
CA CYS A 2 8.10 -2.87 6.49
C CYS A 2 6.96 -3.64 7.20
N GLY A 3 5.78 -3.75 6.58
CA GLY A 3 4.61 -4.41 7.17
C GLY A 3 4.51 -5.90 6.83
N PRO A 4 3.58 -6.64 7.47
CA PRO A 4 3.33 -8.04 7.15
C PRO A 4 2.68 -8.20 5.76
N THR A 5 2.67 -9.44 5.24
CA THR A 5 1.91 -9.78 4.04
C THR A 5 0.40 -9.86 4.34
N GLY A 6 -0.44 -9.80 3.30
CA GLY A 6 -1.89 -9.93 3.44
C GLY A 6 -2.58 -8.70 4.07
N ILE A 7 -1.92 -7.55 4.09
CA ILE A 7 -2.49 -6.26 4.50
C ILE A 7 -2.09 -5.17 3.49
N GLY A 8 -2.98 -4.21 3.31
CA GLY A 8 -2.79 -3.01 2.51
C GLY A 8 -3.92 -2.04 2.80
N PHE A 9 -3.91 -0.87 2.16
CA PHE A 9 -4.98 0.11 2.31
C PHE A 9 -5.33 0.75 0.97
N LEU A 10 -6.57 1.18 0.85
CA LEU A 10 -7.06 2.01 -0.25
C LEU A 10 -7.33 3.41 0.28
N TYR A 11 -6.76 4.42 -0.37
CA TYR A 11 -7.12 5.80 -0.13
C TYR A 11 -8.09 6.28 -1.21
N GLY A 12 -9.17 6.94 -0.80
CA GLY A 12 -10.11 7.59 -1.69
C GLY A 12 -10.72 8.82 -1.04
N LYS A 13 -11.04 9.84 -1.85
CA LYS A 13 -11.75 11.02 -1.34
C LYS A 13 -13.13 10.59 -0.82
N LYS A 14 -13.52 11.07 0.36
CA LYS A 14 -14.77 10.68 1.04
C LYS A 14 -15.99 10.75 0.11
N ASN A 15 -16.17 11.88 -0.58
CA ASN A 15 -17.29 12.11 -1.51
C ASN A 15 -17.32 11.17 -2.72
N LEU A 16 -16.18 10.55 -3.08
CA LEU A 16 -16.11 9.52 -4.11
C LEU A 16 -16.44 8.14 -3.52
N LEU A 17 -15.87 7.83 -2.35
CA LEU A 17 -16.10 6.56 -1.66
C LEU A 17 -17.57 6.37 -1.24
N GLU A 18 -18.25 7.44 -0.82
CA GLU A 18 -19.68 7.39 -0.47
C GLU A 18 -20.56 6.94 -1.65
N LYS A 19 -20.19 7.34 -2.87
CA LYS A 19 -20.93 7.04 -4.11
C LYS A 19 -20.70 5.63 -4.63
N LEU A 20 -19.59 4.99 -4.24
CA LEU A 20 -19.29 3.64 -4.70
C LEU A 20 -20.23 2.62 -4.02
N PRO A 21 -20.75 1.62 -4.74
CA PRO A 21 -21.45 0.51 -4.11
C PRO A 21 -20.46 -0.32 -3.26
N PRO A 22 -20.93 -1.04 -2.23
CA PRO A 22 -20.06 -1.96 -1.49
C PRO A 22 -19.47 -3.03 -2.42
N LEU A 23 -18.24 -3.45 -2.12
CA LEU A 23 -17.50 -4.40 -2.96
C LEU A 23 -17.80 -5.86 -2.59
N MET A 24 -17.74 -6.16 -1.29
CA MET A 24 -18.01 -7.49 -0.73
C MET A 24 -19.16 -7.37 0.28
N GLY A 25 -19.99 -8.42 0.38
CA GLY A 25 -21.07 -8.51 1.36
C GLY A 25 -20.72 -9.47 2.50
N GLY A 26 -21.24 -9.22 3.70
CA GLY A 26 -21.01 -10.06 4.88
C GLY A 26 -21.23 -9.28 6.17
N GLY A 27 -20.83 -9.86 7.31
CA GLY A 27 -20.80 -9.14 8.59
C GLY A 27 -19.87 -7.91 8.55
N GLU A 28 -19.91 -7.08 9.59
CA GLU A 28 -19.16 -5.82 9.77
C GLU A 28 -19.51 -4.68 8.79
N MET A 29 -19.76 -4.97 7.51
CA MET A 29 -20.05 -3.95 6.49
C MET A 29 -21.54 -3.53 6.40
N ILE A 30 -22.39 -4.18 7.20
CA ILE A 30 -23.84 -4.00 7.25
C ILE A 30 -24.20 -3.22 8.52
N SER A 31 -25.15 -2.28 8.40
CA SER A 31 -25.83 -1.66 9.56
C SER A 31 -27.00 -2.54 10.01
N ASP A 32 -27.92 -2.85 9.09
CA ASP A 32 -29.10 -3.70 9.37
C ASP A 32 -29.39 -4.64 8.20
N VAL A 33 -29.90 -5.82 8.51
CA VAL A 33 -30.29 -6.83 7.53
C VAL A 33 -31.64 -7.47 7.88
N THR A 34 -32.52 -7.53 6.88
CA THR A 34 -33.72 -8.35 6.86
C THR A 34 -33.68 -9.28 5.65
N PHE A 35 -34.67 -10.17 5.50
CA PHE A 35 -34.76 -11.01 4.31
C PHE A 35 -34.98 -10.20 3.02
N GLU A 36 -35.60 -9.02 3.12
CA GLU A 36 -35.98 -8.17 2.00
C GLU A 36 -34.98 -7.04 1.71
N LYS A 37 -34.19 -6.61 2.71
CA LYS A 37 -33.35 -5.42 2.58
C LYS A 37 -32.10 -5.48 3.46
N THR A 38 -31.02 -4.92 2.92
CA THR A 38 -29.77 -4.64 3.65
C THR A 38 -29.47 -3.14 3.61
N THR A 39 -29.07 -2.57 4.74
CA THR A 39 -28.45 -1.23 4.82
C THR A 39 -26.97 -1.38 5.16
N TYR A 40 -26.12 -0.54 4.58
CA TYR A 40 -24.67 -0.65 4.74
C TYR A 40 -24.18 0.27 5.86
N ALA A 41 -23.09 -0.14 6.51
CA ALA A 41 -22.38 0.70 7.47
C ALA A 41 -21.80 1.95 6.81
N GLU A 42 -21.43 2.94 7.62
CA GLU A 42 -20.71 4.12 7.13
C GLU A 42 -19.27 3.76 6.70
N LEU A 43 -18.61 4.71 6.04
CA LEU A 43 -17.19 4.56 5.72
C LEU A 43 -16.35 4.55 7.01
N PRO A 44 -15.28 3.73 7.09
CA PRO A 44 -14.76 2.84 6.05
C PRO A 44 -15.40 1.44 6.00
N HIS A 45 -16.13 1.04 7.05
CA HIS A 45 -16.64 -0.32 7.26
C HIS A 45 -17.48 -0.87 6.10
N LYS A 46 -18.17 0.00 5.35
CA LYS A 46 -18.85 -0.35 4.08
C LYS A 46 -18.00 -1.21 3.13
N PHE A 47 -16.67 -1.10 3.17
CA PHE A 47 -15.75 -1.81 2.28
C PHE A 47 -14.94 -2.92 2.95
N GLU A 48 -15.18 -3.20 4.24
CA GLU A 48 -14.38 -4.12 5.05
C GLU A 48 -15.27 -5.25 5.60
N ALA A 49 -15.78 -6.08 4.69
CA ALA A 49 -16.69 -7.18 5.03
C ALA A 49 -15.96 -8.29 5.81
N GLY A 50 -16.60 -8.76 6.88
CA GLY A 50 -16.14 -9.89 7.69
C GLY A 50 -15.06 -9.52 8.70
N THR A 51 -14.60 -10.52 9.46
CA THR A 51 -13.55 -10.33 10.46
C THR A 51 -12.26 -9.84 9.78
N PRO A 52 -11.72 -8.66 10.16
CA PRO A 52 -10.54 -8.11 9.51
C PRO A 52 -9.28 -8.91 9.85
N ASN A 53 -8.21 -8.66 9.08
CA ASN A 53 -6.86 -9.09 9.45
C ASN A 53 -6.32 -8.20 10.58
N ILE A 54 -6.82 -8.42 11.80
CA ILE A 54 -6.58 -7.57 12.97
C ILE A 54 -5.09 -7.45 13.29
N SER A 55 -4.39 -8.58 13.40
CA SER A 55 -2.96 -8.59 13.71
C SER A 55 -2.15 -7.93 12.60
N GLY A 56 -2.53 -8.14 11.34
CA GLY A 56 -1.94 -7.48 10.18
C GLY A 56 -2.06 -5.96 10.24
N ALA A 57 -3.25 -5.43 10.56
CA ALA A 57 -3.49 -4.00 10.70
C ALA A 57 -2.67 -3.37 11.83
N ILE A 58 -2.63 -4.01 13.00
CA ILE A 58 -1.85 -3.54 14.15
C ILE A 58 -0.35 -3.53 13.81
N ALA A 59 0.18 -4.62 13.26
CA ALA A 59 1.59 -4.72 12.89
C ALA A 59 1.97 -3.74 11.78
N PHE A 60 1.06 -3.47 10.82
CA PHE A 60 1.26 -2.44 9.81
C PHE A 60 1.34 -1.03 10.42
N GLY A 61 0.58 -0.76 11.48
CA GLY A 61 0.71 0.47 12.27
C GLY A 61 2.13 0.67 12.80
N TYR A 62 2.72 -0.35 13.42
CA TYR A 62 4.12 -0.30 13.86
C TYR A 62 5.12 -0.13 12.71
N ALA A 63 4.84 -0.71 11.53
CA ALA A 63 5.67 -0.50 10.35
C ALA A 63 5.64 0.97 9.88
N LEU A 64 4.50 1.63 9.98
CA LEU A 64 4.37 3.06 9.70
C LEU A 64 5.13 3.89 10.73
N ASP A 65 5.02 3.57 12.02
CA ASP A 65 5.77 4.25 13.08
C ASP A 65 7.29 4.15 12.86
N TYR A 66 7.77 2.96 12.47
CA TYR A 66 9.17 2.74 12.13
C TYR A 66 9.62 3.64 10.96
N ILE A 67 8.85 3.66 9.87
CA ILE A 67 9.15 4.49 8.70
C ILE A 67 9.13 5.99 9.06
N ASN A 68 8.11 6.43 9.81
CA ASN A 68 7.96 7.82 10.24
C ASN A 68 9.09 8.25 11.19
N LYS A 69 9.54 7.35 12.07
CA LYS A 69 10.68 7.60 12.97
C LYS A 69 11.98 7.82 12.21
N ILE A 70 12.22 7.09 11.12
CA ILE A 70 13.38 7.31 10.25
C ILE A 70 13.18 8.60 9.44
N GLY A 71 11.96 8.85 8.96
CA GLY A 71 11.60 9.98 8.13
C GLY A 71 11.72 9.66 6.64
N LEU A 72 10.65 9.95 5.88
CA LEU A 72 10.58 9.64 4.45
C LEU A 72 11.67 10.37 3.64
N ASP A 73 12.01 11.61 4.00
CA ASP A 73 13.07 12.37 3.31
C ASP A 73 14.44 11.73 3.53
N ASN A 74 14.71 11.21 4.73
CA ASN A 74 15.98 10.52 5.04
C ASN A 74 16.09 9.21 4.24
N ILE A 75 15.00 8.44 4.19
CA ILE A 75 14.93 7.21 3.39
C ILE A 75 15.18 7.54 1.92
N TYR A 76 14.46 8.53 1.37
CA TYR A 76 14.57 8.95 -0.02
C TYR A 76 15.99 9.41 -0.39
N ASN A 77 16.60 10.26 0.43
CA ASN A 77 17.95 10.78 0.17
C ASN A 77 18.98 9.64 0.16
N TYR A 78 18.88 8.70 1.10
CA TYR A 78 19.78 7.57 1.18
C TYR A 78 19.58 6.57 0.03
N GLU A 79 18.33 6.27 -0.34
CA GLU A 79 18.02 5.44 -1.50
C GLU A 79 18.55 6.07 -2.80
N ASN A 80 18.44 7.38 -2.95
CA ASN A 80 19.01 8.11 -4.09
C ASN A 80 20.54 8.04 -4.13
N GLU A 81 21.21 8.16 -2.98
CA GLU A 81 22.67 8.00 -2.91
C GLU A 81 23.09 6.60 -3.39
N LEU A 82 22.42 5.56 -2.88
CA LEU A 82 22.68 4.16 -3.27
C LEU A 82 22.38 3.92 -4.75
N LEU A 83 21.27 4.45 -5.25
CA LEU A 83 20.89 4.35 -6.66
C LEU A 83 21.95 5.00 -7.56
N ASN A 84 22.40 6.20 -7.21
CA ASN A 84 23.45 6.92 -7.94
C ASN A 84 24.76 6.14 -7.95
N TYR A 85 25.18 5.65 -6.78
CA TYR A 85 26.40 4.87 -6.64
C TYR A 85 26.36 3.57 -7.47
N ALA A 86 25.28 2.79 -7.33
CA ALA A 86 25.09 1.55 -8.06
C ALA A 86 25.04 1.80 -9.58
N THR A 87 24.31 2.82 -10.01
CA THR A 87 24.19 3.20 -11.43
C THR A 87 25.54 3.59 -12.03
N GLN A 88 26.33 4.43 -11.35
CA GLN A 88 27.67 4.81 -11.80
C GLN A 88 28.62 3.62 -11.86
N SER A 89 28.51 2.70 -10.90
CA SER A 89 29.34 1.49 -10.86
C SER A 89 29.00 0.54 -12.01
N LEU A 90 27.71 0.30 -12.26
CA LEU A 90 27.26 -0.54 -13.36
C LEU A 90 27.68 0.01 -14.74
N LYS A 91 27.64 1.32 -14.94
CA LYS A 91 28.09 1.97 -16.19
C LYS A 91 29.57 1.75 -16.50
N LYS A 92 30.40 1.43 -15.51
CA LYS A 92 31.84 1.17 -15.71
C LYS A 92 32.13 -0.27 -16.16
N LEU A 93 31.15 -1.17 -16.06
CA LEU A 93 31.31 -2.57 -16.44
C LEU A 93 31.04 -2.76 -17.93
N LYS A 94 31.88 -3.57 -18.59
CA LYS A 94 31.53 -4.14 -19.90
C LYS A 94 30.52 -5.26 -19.68
N VAL A 95 29.24 -4.93 -19.78
CA VAL A 95 28.13 -5.89 -19.69
C VAL A 95 27.66 -6.30 -21.07
N SER A 96 26.91 -7.40 -21.17
CA SER A 96 26.34 -7.82 -22.45
C SER A 96 25.37 -6.77 -22.99
N LYS A 97 25.23 -6.68 -24.31
CA LYS A 97 24.38 -5.70 -25.02
C LYS A 97 22.92 -5.66 -24.52
N TYR A 98 22.42 -6.77 -23.96
CA TYR A 98 21.07 -6.84 -23.37
C TYR A 98 20.97 -6.17 -21.99
N MET A 99 22.05 -6.17 -21.19
CA MET A 99 22.11 -5.45 -19.91
C MET A 99 22.37 -3.95 -20.09
N GLU A 100 23.07 -3.53 -21.16
CA GLU A 100 23.28 -2.10 -21.45
C GLU A 100 21.95 -1.33 -21.58
N ILE A 101 20.91 -1.95 -22.16
CA ILE A 101 19.58 -1.34 -22.33
C ILE A 101 18.89 -1.09 -20.98
N LEU A 102 19.09 -1.95 -19.99
CA LEU A 102 18.53 -1.80 -18.65
C LEU A 102 19.20 -0.68 -17.85
N ILE A 103 20.50 -0.46 -18.06
CA ILE A 103 21.29 0.56 -17.35
C ILE A 103 21.03 1.98 -17.89
N ILE A 104 20.60 2.13 -19.15
CA ILE A 104 20.46 3.44 -19.82
C ILE A 104 19.02 3.99 -19.75
N LYS A 105 17.99 3.14 -19.58
CA LYS A 105 16.58 3.56 -19.72
C LYS A 105 15.90 4.11 -18.47
N HIS A 106 16.50 3.98 -17.29
CA HIS A 106 15.94 4.50 -16.04
C HIS A 106 16.99 5.30 -15.26
N PRO A 107 17.16 6.61 -15.57
CA PRO A 107 17.84 7.55 -14.69
C PRO A 107 17.02 7.84 -13.43
#